data_AF-A0A3P7MT10-F1
#
_entry.id   AF-A0A3P7MT10-F1
#
_cell.length_a   1.000
_cell.length_b   1.000
_cell.length_c   1.000
_cell.angle_alpha   90.00
_cell.angle_beta   90.00
_cell.angle_gamma   90.00
#
_symmetry.space_group_name_H-M   'P 1'
#
loop_
_entity.id
_entity.type
_entity.pdbx_description
1 polymer ?
#
loop_
_entity_poly.entity_id
_entity_poly.type
_entity_poly.pdbx_seq_one_letter_code
_entity_poly.pdbx_strand_id
1 'polypeptide(L)'
;MSMRVCREVDLRFAITLHFKPVTNVFWCSLNQFFRFQVSRFMFEGREIKLCPSCAAFITMNPGYAGRTELPDNLKALFRPMSMMVPDYKLIAEVILYSEGFESSKTLALKMTQMYKLCSEQLSRQDHYDFGMRALKSVLVMAGALKRENADKPEDVVLIRALKDSNLPKFLVQDAVLFQVNFSNILIRGPAILQDLFPGVVLPEHDYGHFQAVIEEVTASFGLQVVPQQVTKVIQFYETLLVRHGVMLVGPTGGGKTTVYKILAKTLGNLHAEGLGEENPVYQPVKSYVLNPKSITMGELYGEVNAATLEWHDGLMAFVVRQTCVDQTADHQWIICDGPVDALWIENMNTVLDDNKMLCLANSERIKLTQYVHMLFEVADLAVASP
;
A
#
# COMPACT_ATOMS: atom_id res chain seq x y z
N MET A 1 -20.78 20.25 -4.17
CA MET A 1 -21.51 21.13 -3.23
C MET A 1 -22.96 20.64 -3.13
N SER A 2 -23.28 19.80 -2.13
CA SER A 2 -24.65 19.50 -1.67
C SER A 2 -24.56 18.64 -0.40
N MET A 3 -25.02 19.20 0.72
CA MET A 3 -25.10 18.55 2.04
C MET A 3 -26.43 17.79 2.16
N ARG A 4 -26.40 16.48 2.44
CA ARG A 4 -27.53 15.81 3.08
C ARG A 4 -27.27 15.69 4.58
N VAL A 5 -28.02 16.50 5.33
CA VAL A 5 -28.07 16.52 6.79
C VAL A 5 -28.73 15.22 7.27
N CYS A 6 -27.94 14.27 7.77
CA CYS A 6 -28.48 13.22 8.64
C CYS A 6 -28.77 13.81 10.02
N ARG A 7 -29.95 13.48 10.53
CA ARG A 7 -30.44 13.85 11.87
C ARG A 7 -29.48 13.31 12.93
N GLU A 8 -29.32 14.09 14.00
CA GLU A 8 -28.37 13.93 15.12
C GLU A 8 -26.93 14.37 14.78
N VAL A 9 -26.73 15.69 14.79
CA VAL A 9 -25.41 16.32 14.67
C VAL A 9 -24.66 16.09 15.99
N ASP A 10 -24.02 14.93 16.08
CA ASP A 10 -22.97 14.67 17.04
C ASP A 10 -21.68 15.27 16.48
N LEU A 11 -21.00 16.14 17.24
CA LEU A 11 -19.75 16.83 16.86
C LEU A 11 -18.64 15.88 16.37
N ARG A 12 -18.80 14.57 16.58
CA ARG A 12 -17.93 13.51 16.09
C ARG A 12 -17.85 13.42 14.56
N PHE A 13 -18.89 13.81 13.82
CA PHE A 13 -18.92 13.62 12.35
C PHE A 13 -18.31 14.78 11.54
N ALA A 14 -18.13 15.96 12.13
CA ALA A 14 -17.64 17.14 11.41
C ALA A 14 -16.11 17.13 11.14
N ILE A 15 -15.36 16.19 11.73
CA ILE A 15 -13.89 16.15 11.63
C ILE A 15 -13.40 15.28 10.45
N THR A 16 -14.28 14.50 9.80
CA THR A 16 -13.89 13.57 8.71
C THR A 16 -14.44 13.96 7.33
N LEU A 17 -14.76 15.24 7.10
CA LEU A 17 -15.32 15.69 5.82
C LEU A 17 -14.44 16.75 5.15
N HIS A 18 -13.92 16.36 3.97
CA HIS A 18 -13.35 17.14 2.87
C HIS A 18 -12.00 17.84 3.08
N PHE A 19 -10.95 17.18 2.58
CA PHE A 19 -9.78 17.85 2.03
C PHE A 19 -9.87 17.90 0.50
N LYS A 20 -9.41 19.05 -0.04
CA LYS A 20 -9.42 19.57 -1.43
C LYS A 20 -10.70 20.37 -1.83
N PRO A 21 -10.59 21.65 -2.25
CA PRO A 21 -9.63 22.70 -1.89
C PRO A 21 -10.39 24.03 -1.68
N VAL A 22 -11.16 24.20 -0.60
CA VAL A 22 -11.64 25.53 -0.20
C VAL A 22 -11.59 25.62 1.31
N THR A 23 -10.67 26.44 1.77
CA THR A 23 -10.50 26.92 3.13
C THR A 23 -11.70 27.76 3.56
N ASN A 24 -11.88 27.81 4.89
CA ASN A 24 -12.54 28.86 5.67
C ASN A 24 -14.03 28.64 6.01
N VAL A 25 -14.28 28.36 7.29
CA VAL A 25 -15.02 29.23 8.25
C VAL A 25 -15.38 28.48 9.55
N PHE A 26 -15.30 27.14 9.59
CA PHE A 26 -15.76 26.36 10.76
C PHE A 26 -14.94 26.53 12.07
N TRP A 27 -13.66 26.92 11.98
CA TRP A 27 -12.68 26.68 13.05
C TRP A 27 -12.32 27.88 13.93
N CYS A 28 -12.32 29.10 13.40
CA CYS A 28 -11.99 30.32 14.16
C CYS A 28 -12.92 30.51 15.38
N SER A 29 -14.18 30.12 15.23
CA SER A 29 -15.22 30.29 16.22
C SER A 29 -15.02 29.44 17.48
N LEU A 30 -14.61 28.18 17.35
CA LEU A 30 -14.53 27.25 18.50
C LEU A 30 -13.51 27.71 19.56
N ASN A 31 -12.32 28.15 19.14
CA ASN A 31 -11.29 28.62 20.08
C ASN A 31 -11.68 29.90 20.85
N GLN A 32 -12.47 30.79 20.24
CA GLN A 32 -13.05 31.93 20.95
C GLN A 32 -14.13 31.45 21.92
N PHE A 33 -15.02 30.53 21.52
CA PHE A 33 -16.13 30.09 22.38
C PHE A 33 -15.72 29.26 23.59
N PHE A 34 -14.65 28.46 23.48
CA PHE A 34 -14.03 27.79 24.65
C PHE A 34 -13.47 28.80 25.66
N ARG A 35 -12.93 29.93 25.20
CA ARG A 35 -12.47 31.02 26.09
C ARG A 35 -13.61 31.78 26.76
N PHE A 36 -14.77 31.88 26.11
CA PHE A 36 -15.96 32.57 26.65
C PHE A 36 -16.94 31.65 27.40
N GLN A 37 -16.61 30.36 27.59
CA GLN A 37 -17.45 29.38 28.32
C GLN A 37 -18.92 29.31 27.85
N VAL A 38 -19.16 29.46 26.55
CA VAL A 38 -20.54 29.44 26.02
C VAL A 38 -21.01 28.00 25.81
N SER A 39 -22.20 27.65 26.32
CA SER A 39 -22.75 26.29 26.24
C SER A 39 -23.41 25.97 24.88
N ARG A 40 -23.81 27.01 24.14
CA ARG A 40 -24.40 26.94 22.80
C ARG A 40 -23.89 28.08 21.93
N PHE A 41 -23.74 27.84 20.63
CA PHE A 41 -23.32 28.88 19.69
C PHE A 41 -24.09 28.76 18.38
N MET A 42 -24.25 29.89 17.70
CA MET A 42 -24.88 29.93 16.38
C MET A 42 -23.84 29.54 15.32
N PHE A 43 -24.17 28.54 14.51
CA PHE A 43 -23.33 28.06 13.43
C PHE A 43 -24.18 27.81 12.18
N GLU A 44 -23.83 28.47 11.07
CA GLU A 44 -24.59 28.40 9.80
C GLU A 44 -26.12 28.56 9.98
N GLY A 45 -26.53 29.49 10.86
CA GLY A 45 -27.94 29.77 11.15
C GLY A 45 -28.65 28.74 12.04
N ARG A 46 -27.91 27.78 12.63
CA ARG A 46 -28.42 26.82 13.61
C ARG A 46 -27.71 26.96 14.94
N GLU A 47 -28.48 26.88 16.03
CA GLU A 47 -27.89 26.84 17.37
C GLU A 47 -27.38 25.43 17.67
N ILE A 48 -26.08 25.31 17.96
CA ILE A 48 -25.40 24.05 18.24
C ILE A 48 -24.86 24.08 19.67
N LYS A 49 -24.99 22.96 20.40
CA LYS A 49 -24.41 22.79 21.73
C LYS A 49 -22.90 22.56 21.63
N LEU A 50 -22.12 23.32 22.40
CA LEU A 50 -20.68 23.10 22.49
C LEU A 50 -20.40 21.85 23.33
N CYS A 51 -19.54 20.96 22.82
CA CYS A 51 -19.10 19.76 23.53
C CYS A 51 -17.72 20.02 24.17
N PRO A 52 -17.59 20.04 25.51
CA PRO A 52 -16.33 20.33 26.19
C PRO A 52 -15.20 19.34 25.89
N SER A 53 -15.53 18.12 25.48
CA SER A 53 -14.56 17.07 25.12
C SER A 53 -14.16 17.10 23.64
N CYS A 54 -14.67 18.06 22.86
CA CYS A 54 -14.29 18.20 21.46
C CYS A 54 -12.89 18.82 21.34
N ALA A 55 -12.03 18.23 20.51
CA ALA A 55 -10.70 18.73 20.22
C ALA A 55 -10.42 18.70 18.71
N ALA A 56 -9.55 19.61 18.26
CA ALA A 56 -9.16 19.79 16.87
C ALA A 56 -7.72 19.34 16.68
N PHE A 57 -7.46 18.52 15.65
CA PHE A 57 -6.11 18.16 15.28
C PHE A 57 -5.94 18.32 13.76
N ILE A 58 -4.81 18.90 13.36
CA ILE A 58 -4.41 18.99 11.96
C ILE A 58 -3.00 18.41 11.87
N THR A 59 -2.83 17.47 10.94
CA THR A 59 -1.53 16.96 10.55
C THR A 59 -1.10 17.69 9.28
N MET A 60 0.08 18.31 9.31
CA MET A 60 0.70 18.92 8.14
C MET A 60 2.03 18.24 7.87
N ASN A 61 2.26 17.87 6.61
CA ASN A 61 3.54 17.36 6.11
C ASN A 61 4.11 18.43 5.16
N PRO A 62 4.97 19.34 5.65
CA PRO A 62 5.54 20.39 4.83
C PRO A 62 6.32 19.79 3.64
N GLY A 63 6.17 20.36 2.45
CA GLY A 63 6.90 19.93 1.25
C GLY A 63 6.33 18.74 0.47
N TYR A 64 5.17 18.18 0.87
CA TYR A 64 4.48 17.17 0.06
C TYR A 64 3.87 17.80 -1.19
N ALA A 65 4.24 17.29 -2.37
CA ALA A 65 3.72 17.77 -3.65
C ALA A 65 2.19 17.64 -3.73
N GLY A 66 1.53 18.65 -4.31
CA GLY A 66 0.07 18.66 -4.47
C GLY A 66 -0.74 19.10 -3.25
N ARG A 67 -0.08 19.43 -2.12
CA ARG A 67 -0.75 19.97 -0.92
C ARG A 67 -0.50 21.46 -0.76
N THR A 68 -1.56 22.20 -0.46
CA THR A 68 -1.48 23.62 -0.08
C THR A 68 -1.18 23.74 1.40
N GLU A 69 -0.20 24.58 1.75
CA GLU A 69 0.06 24.90 3.14
C GLU A 69 -1.15 25.57 3.81
N LEU A 70 -1.28 25.35 5.12
CA LEU A 70 -2.28 26.03 5.91
C LEU A 70 -1.96 27.54 5.98
N PRO A 71 -2.92 28.43 5.70
CA PRO A 71 -2.76 29.87 5.87
C PRO A 71 -2.31 30.25 7.29
N ASP A 72 -1.48 31.30 7.42
CA ASP A 72 -0.86 31.67 8.71
C ASP A 72 -1.88 32.09 9.78
N ASN A 73 -2.98 32.73 9.37
CA ASN A 73 -4.10 33.07 10.26
C ASN A 73 -4.75 31.83 10.88
N LEU A 74 -4.79 30.71 10.17
CA LEU A 74 -5.27 29.44 10.68
C LEU A 74 -4.18 28.73 11.50
N LYS A 75 -2.92 28.74 11.04
CA LYS A 75 -1.78 28.19 11.79
C LYS A 75 -1.69 28.78 13.21
N ALA A 76 -1.93 30.09 13.35
CA ALA A 76 -1.92 30.78 14.64
C ALA A 76 -2.97 30.27 15.66
N LEU A 77 -4.01 29.56 15.20
CA LEU A 77 -5.04 28.98 16.06
C LEU A 77 -4.64 27.61 16.64
N PHE A 78 -3.60 26.99 16.11
CA PHE A 78 -3.14 25.66 16.53
C PHE A 78 -1.85 25.76 17.33
N ARG A 79 -1.70 24.86 18.31
CA ARG A 79 -0.42 24.64 18.97
C ARG A 79 0.41 23.71 18.09
N PRO A 80 1.58 24.14 17.58
CA PRO A 80 2.44 23.26 16.81
C PRO A 80 3.02 22.16 17.72
N MET A 81 3.02 20.93 17.21
CA MET A 81 3.74 19.80 17.81
C MET A 81 4.61 19.15 16.75
N SER A 82 5.91 19.12 16.98
CA SER A 82 6.87 18.53 16.05
C SER A 82 7.03 17.04 16.32
N MET A 83 6.68 16.22 15.33
CA MET A 83 6.89 14.76 15.34
C MET A 83 8.08 14.45 14.43
N MET A 84 9.30 14.51 14.96
CA MET A 84 10.52 14.47 14.14
C MET A 84 10.91 13.04 13.72
N VAL A 85 11.36 12.20 14.67
CA VAL A 85 11.81 10.84 14.38
C VAL A 85 11.41 9.92 15.54
N PRO A 86 10.61 8.87 15.32
CA PRO A 86 10.30 7.90 16.36
C PRO A 86 11.51 7.01 16.69
N ASP A 87 11.46 6.28 17.80
CA ASP A 87 12.44 5.23 18.10
C ASP A 87 12.07 3.93 17.38
N TYR A 88 12.73 3.67 16.26
CA TYR A 88 12.45 2.50 15.41
C TYR A 88 12.77 1.20 16.15
N LYS A 89 13.77 1.20 17.04
CA LYS A 89 14.23 0.00 17.73
C LYS A 89 13.21 -0.42 18.78
N LEU A 90 12.77 0.52 19.60
CA LEU A 90 11.77 0.25 20.64
C LEU A 90 10.46 -0.23 20.00
N ILE A 91 10.02 0.41 18.92
CA ILE A 91 8.80 0.02 18.22
C ILE A 91 8.95 -1.38 17.62
N ALA A 92 10.08 -1.67 16.95
CA ALA A 92 10.32 -2.99 16.38
C ALA A 92 10.38 -4.10 17.45
N GLU A 93 11.01 -3.83 18.59
CA GLU A 93 11.08 -4.77 19.72
C GLU A 93 9.68 -5.10 20.25
N VAL A 94 8.84 -4.10 20.48
CA VAL A 94 7.46 -4.28 20.97
C VAL A 94 6.62 -5.07 19.96
N ILE A 95 6.74 -4.76 18.66
CA ILE A 95 5.99 -5.48 17.63
C ILE A 95 6.45 -6.94 17.54
N LEU A 96 7.76 -7.20 17.44
CA LEU A 96 8.27 -8.58 17.41
C LEU A 96 7.84 -9.38 18.64
N TYR A 97 7.92 -8.77 19.82
CA TYR A 97 7.46 -9.41 21.05
C TYR A 97 5.96 -9.73 20.98
N SER A 98 5.13 -8.82 20.48
CA SER A 98 3.69 -9.06 20.30
C SER A 98 3.35 -10.12 19.26
N GLU A 99 4.23 -10.35 18.29
CA GLU A 99 4.10 -11.38 17.25
C GLU A 99 4.66 -12.75 17.70
N GLY A 100 5.17 -12.85 18.93
CA GLY A 100 5.62 -14.12 19.53
C GLY A 100 7.11 -14.43 19.37
N PHE A 101 7.94 -13.43 19.08
CA PHE A 101 9.41 -13.60 19.04
C PHE A 101 10.01 -13.49 20.44
N GLU A 102 10.76 -14.51 20.86
CA GLU A 102 11.47 -14.55 22.14
C GLU A 102 12.72 -13.65 22.11
N SER A 103 13.48 -13.67 21.01
CA SER A 103 14.71 -12.89 20.84
C SER A 103 14.47 -11.48 20.27
N SER A 104 13.28 -10.92 20.52
CA SER A 104 12.79 -9.63 19.96
C SER A 104 13.78 -8.47 20.08
N LYS A 105 14.43 -8.31 21.24
CA LYS A 105 15.40 -7.21 21.49
C LYS A 105 16.62 -7.24 20.56
N THR A 106 17.20 -8.43 20.36
CA THR A 106 18.38 -8.60 19.50
C THR A 106 17.98 -8.46 18.03
N LEU A 107 16.86 -9.07 17.65
CA LEU A 107 16.33 -9.03 16.29
C LEU A 107 15.92 -7.61 15.87
N ALA A 108 15.28 -6.84 16.75
CA ALA A 108 14.92 -5.45 16.51
C ALA A 108 16.16 -4.56 16.28
N LEU A 109 17.25 -4.78 17.03
CA LEU A 109 18.51 -4.09 16.81
C LEU A 109 19.08 -4.42 15.42
N LYS A 110 19.16 -5.70 15.05
CA LYS A 110 19.64 -6.11 13.72
C LYS A 110 18.80 -5.52 12.60
N MET A 111 17.47 -5.53 12.76
CA MET A 111 16.54 -5.04 11.74
C MET A 111 16.63 -3.53 11.52
N THR A 112 16.72 -2.75 12.61
CA THR A 112 16.89 -1.30 12.51
C THR A 112 18.23 -0.92 11.91
N GLN A 113 19.30 -1.63 12.26
CA GLN A 113 20.61 -1.43 11.62
C GLN A 113 20.59 -1.80 10.14
N MET A 114 19.90 -2.88 9.75
CA MET A 114 19.75 -3.26 8.35
C MET A 114 19.11 -2.14 7.53
N TYR A 115 17.97 -1.60 7.99
CA TYR A 115 17.27 -0.52 7.28
C TYR A 115 18.13 0.74 7.20
N LYS A 116 18.88 1.06 8.26
CA LYS A 116 19.85 2.16 8.26
C LYS A 116 20.94 1.94 7.21
N LEU A 117 21.59 0.77 7.19
CA LEU A 117 22.62 0.42 6.22
C LEU A 117 22.07 0.44 4.78
N CYS A 118 20.85 -0.05 4.56
CA CYS A 118 20.22 0.02 3.25
C CYS A 118 20.00 1.46 2.79
N SER A 119 19.57 2.35 3.69
CA SER A 119 19.37 3.77 3.36
C SER A 119 20.67 4.53 3.09
N GLU A 120 21.80 4.07 3.66
CA GLU A 120 23.11 4.72 3.54
C GLU A 120 23.96 4.15 2.39
N GLN A 121 23.83 2.85 2.10
CA GLN A 121 24.72 2.13 1.16
C GLN A 121 24.08 1.82 -0.19
N LEU A 122 22.76 1.65 -0.27
CA LEU A 122 22.10 1.37 -1.55
C LEU A 122 21.96 2.63 -2.39
N SER A 123 21.78 2.45 -3.69
CA SER A 123 21.54 3.57 -4.59
C SER A 123 20.27 4.35 -4.19
N ARG A 124 20.28 5.67 -4.42
CA ARG A 124 19.11 6.51 -4.17
C ARG A 124 18.10 6.31 -5.29
N GLN A 125 16.94 5.73 -4.96
CA GLN A 125 15.82 5.53 -5.88
C GLN A 125 14.55 6.12 -5.29
N ASP A 126 13.68 6.69 -6.12
CA ASP A 126 12.44 7.34 -5.69
C ASP A 126 11.45 6.37 -5.00
N HIS A 127 11.54 5.08 -5.32
CA HIS A 127 10.66 4.03 -4.81
C HIS A 127 11.24 3.24 -3.63
N TYR A 128 12.43 3.60 -3.14
CA TYR A 128 13.02 2.97 -1.96
C TYR A 128 12.45 3.62 -0.70
N ASP A 129 11.65 2.84 0.03
CA ASP A 129 11.10 3.22 1.33
C ASP A 129 11.77 2.41 2.46
N PHE A 130 12.62 3.10 3.22
CA PHE A 130 13.25 2.58 4.44
C PHE A 130 12.66 3.21 5.72
N GLY A 131 11.48 3.83 5.63
CA GLY A 131 10.79 4.46 6.75
C GLY A 131 10.06 3.49 7.67
N MET A 132 9.45 4.04 8.72
CA MET A 132 8.74 3.25 9.76
C MET A 132 7.56 2.45 9.20
N ARG A 133 6.89 2.94 8.14
CA ARG A 133 5.77 2.21 7.51
C ARG A 133 6.26 0.92 6.86
N ALA A 134 7.32 0.99 6.06
CA ALA A 134 7.96 -0.19 5.48
C ALA A 134 8.44 -1.16 6.57
N LEU A 135 9.11 -0.66 7.61
CA LEU A 135 9.57 -1.48 8.73
C LEU A 135 8.40 -2.20 9.42
N LYS A 136 7.31 -1.50 9.74
CA LYS A 136 6.11 -2.09 10.36
C LYS A 136 5.53 -3.19 9.47
N SER A 137 5.41 -2.96 8.16
CA SER A 137 4.88 -3.98 7.24
C SER A 137 5.70 -5.27 7.25
N VAL A 138 7.04 -5.16 7.32
CA VAL A 138 7.89 -6.36 7.39
C VAL A 138 7.79 -7.07 8.73
N LEU A 139 7.67 -6.32 9.82
CA LEU A 139 7.50 -6.90 11.16
C LEU A 139 6.20 -7.71 11.27
N VAL A 140 5.09 -7.18 10.76
CA VAL A 140 3.79 -7.88 10.72
C VAL A 140 3.88 -9.13 9.83
N MET A 141 4.55 -9.04 8.67
CA MET A 141 4.81 -10.19 7.80
C MET A 141 5.63 -11.26 8.52
N ALA A 142 6.69 -10.87 9.23
CA ALA A 142 7.53 -11.80 10.00
C ALA A 142 6.71 -12.54 11.07
N GLY A 143 5.76 -11.86 11.71
CA GLY A 143 4.82 -12.46 12.65
C GLY A 143 3.90 -13.51 12.02
N ALA A 144 3.36 -13.22 10.83
CA ALA A 144 2.57 -14.20 10.07
C ALA A 144 3.41 -15.44 9.70
N LEU A 145 4.62 -15.22 9.16
CA LEU A 145 5.53 -16.31 8.82
C LEU A 145 5.98 -17.13 10.04
N LYS A 146 6.12 -16.50 11.22
CA LYS A 146 6.45 -17.20 12.47
C LYS A 146 5.31 -18.10 12.93
N ARG A 147 4.04 -17.69 12.75
CA ARG A 147 2.88 -18.54 13.05
C ARG A 147 2.78 -19.76 12.13
N GLU A 148 3.09 -19.57 10.85
CA GLU A 148 3.10 -20.66 9.86
C GLU A 148 4.28 -21.62 10.07
N ASN A 149 5.41 -21.12 10.55
CA ASN A 149 6.66 -21.86 10.70
C ASN A 149 7.17 -21.78 12.16
N ALA A 150 6.38 -22.29 13.10
CA ALA A 150 6.66 -22.17 14.53
C ALA A 150 7.99 -22.84 14.94
N ASP A 151 8.34 -23.93 14.27
CA ASP A 151 9.53 -24.77 14.48
C ASP A 151 10.83 -24.14 13.95
N LYS A 152 10.73 -23.19 13.01
CA LYS A 152 11.90 -22.56 12.40
C LYS A 152 12.56 -21.54 13.33
N PRO A 153 13.90 -21.42 13.29
CA PRO A 153 14.62 -20.43 14.07
C PRO A 153 14.20 -19.01 13.67
N GLU A 154 14.05 -18.15 14.67
CA GLU A 154 13.49 -16.79 14.51
C GLU A 154 14.31 -15.92 13.55
N ASP A 155 15.64 -16.04 13.57
CA ASP A 155 16.52 -15.33 12.63
C ASP A 155 16.17 -15.68 11.16
N VAL A 156 15.93 -16.96 10.85
CA VAL A 156 15.60 -17.41 9.48
C VAL A 156 14.24 -16.88 9.04
N VAL A 157 13.24 -16.91 9.93
CA VAL A 157 11.91 -16.36 9.64
C VAL A 157 11.98 -14.86 9.36
N LEU A 158 12.75 -14.12 10.16
CA LEU A 158 12.91 -12.68 9.98
C LEU A 158 13.65 -12.35 8.68
N ILE A 159 14.75 -13.05 8.37
CA ILE A 159 15.50 -12.82 7.13
C ILE A 159 14.62 -13.14 5.91
N ARG A 160 13.79 -14.18 5.97
CA ARG A 160 12.81 -14.49 4.92
C ARG A 160 11.85 -13.33 4.69
N ALA A 161 11.21 -12.82 5.75
CA ALA A 161 10.31 -11.67 5.65
C ALA A 161 11.00 -10.42 5.04
N LEU A 162 12.26 -10.18 5.43
CA LEU A 162 13.07 -9.09 4.89
C LEU A 162 13.37 -9.25 3.41
N LYS A 163 13.69 -10.47 2.97
CA LYS A 163 13.96 -10.79 1.57
C LYS A 163 12.70 -10.63 0.73
N ASP A 164 11.60 -11.25 1.15
CA ASP A 164 10.35 -11.28 0.38
C ASP A 164 9.76 -9.88 0.23
N SER A 165 9.89 -9.01 1.24
CA SER A 165 9.40 -7.62 1.17
C SER A 165 10.28 -6.67 0.37
N ASN A 166 11.60 -6.83 0.38
CA ASN A 166 12.52 -5.82 -0.16
C ASN A 166 13.16 -6.22 -1.50
N LEU A 167 13.44 -7.51 -1.71
CA LEU A 167 14.11 -7.97 -2.92
C LEU A 167 13.35 -7.65 -4.22
N PRO A 168 11.99 -7.72 -4.28
CA PRO A 168 11.27 -7.34 -5.49
C PRO A 168 11.43 -5.86 -5.88
N LYS A 169 11.79 -4.99 -4.93
CA LYS A 169 11.93 -3.54 -5.12
C LYS A 169 13.33 -3.14 -5.58
N PHE A 170 14.35 -3.91 -5.23
CA PHE A 170 15.73 -3.52 -5.49
C PHE A 170 16.13 -3.64 -6.95
N LEU A 171 16.98 -2.71 -7.39
CA LEU A 171 17.74 -2.86 -8.61
C LEU A 171 18.66 -4.07 -8.52
N VAL A 172 19.03 -4.66 -9.66
CA VAL A 172 19.89 -5.85 -9.71
C VAL A 172 21.20 -5.65 -8.95
N GLN A 173 21.81 -4.47 -9.05
CA GLN A 173 23.08 -4.16 -8.38
C GLN A 173 22.91 -4.05 -6.86
N ASP A 174 21.84 -3.39 -6.41
CA ASP A 174 21.52 -3.22 -4.98
C ASP A 174 21.08 -4.56 -4.34
N ALA A 175 20.37 -5.39 -5.12
CA ALA A 175 19.96 -6.73 -4.69
C ALA A 175 21.16 -7.63 -4.38
N VAL A 176 22.30 -7.44 -5.05
CA VAL A 176 23.55 -8.16 -4.76
C VAL A 176 24.19 -7.67 -3.46
N LEU A 177 24.14 -6.36 -3.18
CA LEU A 177 24.63 -5.80 -1.91
C LEU A 177 23.75 -6.20 -0.71
N PHE A 178 22.46 -6.40 -0.94
CA PHE A 178 21.51 -6.80 0.09
C PHE A 178 21.61 -8.29 0.44
N GLN A 179 21.72 -9.17 -0.55
CA GLN A 179 21.57 -10.63 -0.39
C GLN A 179 22.74 -11.32 0.32
N VAL A 180 22.44 -12.46 0.93
CA VAL A 180 23.43 -13.47 1.35
C VAL A 180 23.82 -14.30 0.12
N ASN A 181 25.12 -14.48 -0.11
CA ASN A 181 25.65 -15.21 -1.27
C ASN A 181 25.04 -16.62 -1.41
N PHE A 182 24.31 -16.87 -2.49
CA PHE A 182 24.05 -18.21 -3.00
C PHE A 182 25.30 -18.74 -3.71
N SER A 183 25.59 -20.02 -3.48
CA SER A 183 26.80 -20.74 -3.90
C SER A 183 27.40 -20.35 -5.28
N ASN A 184 28.73 -20.25 -5.31
CA ASN A 184 29.63 -20.47 -6.45
C ASN A 184 29.68 -19.47 -7.63
N ILE A 185 29.42 -18.17 -7.42
CA ILE A 185 29.93 -17.14 -8.35
C ILE A 185 30.83 -16.17 -7.58
N LEU A 186 32.09 -16.08 -8.04
CA LEU A 186 33.22 -15.30 -7.55
C LEU A 186 32.99 -13.77 -7.61
N ILE A 187 32.00 -13.23 -6.91
CA ILE A 187 31.91 -11.78 -6.69
C ILE A 187 31.76 -11.52 -5.19
N ARG A 188 32.92 -11.24 -4.56
CA ARG A 188 33.06 -10.86 -3.15
C ARG A 188 32.58 -9.42 -2.92
N GLY A 189 31.26 -9.21 -2.90
CA GLY A 189 30.65 -7.98 -2.39
C GLY A 189 30.21 -8.11 -0.93
N PRO A 190 30.20 -7.04 -0.12
CA PRO A 190 29.67 -7.07 1.23
C PRO A 190 28.15 -7.28 1.19
N ALA A 191 27.70 -8.41 1.74
CA ALA A 191 26.30 -8.75 1.89
C ALA A 191 25.78 -8.17 3.22
N ILE A 192 24.96 -7.13 3.19
CA ILE A 192 24.41 -6.46 4.40
C ILE A 192 23.75 -7.51 5.33
N LEU A 193 23.01 -8.45 4.76
CA LEU A 193 22.39 -9.53 5.53
C LEU A 193 23.41 -10.50 6.15
N GLN A 194 24.52 -10.80 5.47
CA GLN A 194 25.53 -11.73 5.97
C GLN A 194 26.32 -11.13 7.15
N ASP A 195 26.54 -9.80 7.13
CA ASP A 195 27.21 -9.09 8.23
C ASP A 195 26.34 -9.05 9.49
N LEU A 196 25.03 -8.84 9.33
CA LEU A 196 24.08 -8.79 10.45
C LEU A 196 23.63 -10.15 10.97
N PHE A 197 23.65 -11.19 10.11
CA PHE A 197 23.24 -12.55 10.43
C PHE A 197 24.32 -13.56 10.00
N PRO A 198 25.47 -13.59 10.68
CA PRO A 198 26.57 -14.49 10.33
C PRO A 198 26.16 -15.95 10.54
N GLY A 199 26.47 -16.81 9.56
CA GLY A 199 26.27 -18.26 9.65
C GLY A 199 24.83 -18.75 9.41
N VAL A 200 23.90 -17.86 9.09
CA VAL A 200 22.51 -18.25 8.78
C VAL A 200 22.41 -18.61 7.29
N VAL A 201 22.04 -19.86 7.01
CA VAL A 201 21.75 -20.34 5.64
C VAL A 201 20.23 -20.35 5.44
N LEU A 202 19.77 -19.66 4.38
CA LEU A 202 18.36 -19.67 4.03
C LEU A 202 18.04 -20.92 3.19
N PRO A 203 16.99 -21.68 3.54
CA PRO A 203 16.51 -22.74 2.67
C PRO A 203 15.97 -22.14 1.37
N GLU A 204 16.32 -22.72 0.23
CA GLU A 204 15.65 -22.40 -1.04
C GLU A 204 14.21 -22.89 -0.98
N HIS A 205 13.29 -22.05 -1.47
CA HIS A 205 11.90 -22.46 -1.61
C HIS A 205 11.76 -23.18 -2.95
N ASP A 206 11.35 -24.44 -2.92
CA ASP A 206 11.08 -25.19 -4.13
C ASP A 206 9.70 -24.81 -4.67
N TYR A 207 9.67 -24.07 -5.78
CA TYR A 207 8.44 -23.74 -6.50
C TYR A 207 8.12 -24.78 -7.58
N GLY A 208 8.83 -25.90 -7.65
CA GLY A 208 8.96 -26.78 -8.82
C GLY A 208 7.70 -26.94 -9.67
N HIS A 209 6.57 -27.31 -9.07
CA HIS A 209 5.33 -27.46 -9.83
C HIS A 209 4.75 -26.13 -10.31
N PHE A 210 4.71 -25.10 -9.46
CA PHE A 210 4.28 -23.75 -9.83
C PHE A 210 5.17 -23.16 -10.94
N GLN A 211 6.48 -23.35 -10.84
CA GLN A 211 7.44 -22.94 -11.85
C GLN A 211 7.22 -23.66 -13.18
N ALA A 212 7.03 -24.99 -13.15
CA ALA A 212 6.77 -25.77 -14.36
C ALA A 212 5.52 -25.26 -15.12
N VAL A 213 4.44 -24.94 -14.39
CA VAL A 213 3.21 -24.40 -15.01
C VAL A 213 3.45 -22.99 -15.57
N ILE A 214 4.28 -22.15 -14.93
CA ILE A 214 4.67 -20.85 -15.51
C ILE A 214 5.40 -21.04 -16.85
N GLU A 215 6.33 -21.97 -16.93
CA GLU A 215 7.11 -22.25 -18.13
C GLU A 215 6.21 -22.78 -19.27
N GLU A 216 5.28 -23.68 -18.95
CA GLU A 216 4.28 -24.18 -19.89
C GLU A 216 3.35 -23.07 -20.40
N VAL A 217 2.82 -22.24 -19.48
CA VAL A 217 1.96 -21.11 -19.85
C VAL A 217 2.71 -20.12 -20.72
N THR A 218 3.98 -19.84 -20.41
CA THR A 218 4.85 -18.96 -21.21
C THR A 218 5.00 -19.50 -22.63
N ALA A 219 5.25 -20.81 -22.79
CA ALA A 219 5.32 -21.46 -24.09
C ALA A 219 3.97 -21.43 -24.84
N SER A 220 2.84 -21.57 -24.13
CA SER A 220 1.50 -21.51 -24.72
C SER A 220 1.16 -20.13 -25.31
N PHE A 221 1.74 -19.06 -24.77
CA PHE A 221 1.66 -17.71 -25.34
C PHE A 221 2.59 -17.51 -26.56
N GLY A 222 3.34 -18.53 -26.97
CA GLY A 222 4.32 -18.45 -28.05
C GLY A 222 5.58 -17.66 -27.67
N LEU A 223 5.88 -17.55 -26.37
CA LEU A 223 7.02 -16.79 -25.86
C LEU A 223 8.19 -17.71 -25.52
N GLN A 224 9.40 -17.17 -25.60
CA GLN A 224 10.60 -17.85 -25.11
C GLN A 224 10.62 -17.82 -23.59
N VAL A 225 10.83 -19.00 -22.97
CA VAL A 225 11.03 -19.10 -21.53
C VAL A 225 12.37 -18.47 -21.15
N VAL A 226 12.31 -17.35 -20.42
CA VAL A 226 13.47 -16.66 -19.87
C VAL A 226 13.45 -16.79 -18.35
N PRO A 227 14.48 -17.35 -17.69
CA PRO A 227 14.48 -17.59 -16.24
C PRO A 227 14.18 -16.34 -15.40
N GLN A 228 14.69 -15.19 -15.81
CA GLN A 228 14.45 -13.91 -15.13
C GLN A 228 12.96 -13.50 -15.16
N GLN A 229 12.25 -13.81 -16.24
CA GLN A 229 10.82 -13.54 -16.35
C GLN A 229 10.03 -14.47 -15.42
N VAL A 230 10.40 -15.76 -15.37
CA VAL A 230 9.81 -16.74 -14.44
C VAL A 230 10.00 -16.28 -12.99
N THR A 231 11.20 -15.85 -12.60
CA THR A 231 11.47 -15.28 -11.28
C THR A 231 10.59 -14.06 -11.00
N LYS A 232 10.37 -13.18 -12.00
CA LYS A 232 9.51 -12.00 -11.84
C LYS A 232 8.03 -12.36 -11.70
N VAL A 233 7.54 -13.41 -12.37
CA VAL A 233 6.19 -13.94 -12.18
C VAL A 233 6.02 -14.46 -10.75
N ILE A 234 6.99 -15.22 -10.23
CA ILE A 234 6.98 -15.71 -8.84
C ILE A 234 7.01 -14.55 -7.85
N GLN A 235 7.92 -13.58 -8.02
CA GLN A 235 7.97 -12.38 -7.16
C GLN A 235 6.66 -11.60 -7.18
N PHE A 236 6.01 -11.50 -8.34
CA PHE A 236 4.72 -10.83 -8.47
C PHE A 236 3.62 -11.58 -7.70
N TYR A 237 3.57 -12.91 -7.81
CA TYR A 237 2.66 -13.75 -7.02
C TYR A 237 2.86 -13.57 -5.51
N GLU A 238 4.11 -13.64 -5.03
CA GLU A 238 4.42 -13.46 -3.61
C GLU A 238 4.04 -12.07 -3.10
N THR A 239 4.23 -11.05 -3.93
CA THR A 239 3.85 -9.68 -3.58
C THR A 239 2.32 -9.56 -3.43
N LEU A 240 1.54 -10.23 -4.28
CA LEU A 240 0.07 -10.24 -4.22
C LEU A 240 -0.49 -10.98 -3.00
N LEU A 241 0.21 -11.99 -2.49
CA LEU A 241 -0.17 -12.67 -1.24
C LEU A 241 -0.18 -11.73 -0.05
N VAL A 242 0.76 -10.78 -0.04
CA VAL A 242 0.98 -9.86 1.09
C VAL A 242 0.21 -8.56 0.90
N ARG A 243 0.20 -8.03 -0.33
CA ARG A 243 -0.29 -6.68 -0.63
C ARG A 243 -1.36 -6.74 -1.70
N HIS A 244 -2.50 -6.11 -1.42
CA HIS A 244 -3.57 -5.93 -2.41
C HIS A 244 -3.28 -4.81 -3.40
N GLY A 245 -2.30 -3.96 -3.15
CA GLY A 245 -1.88 -2.88 -4.04
C GLY A 245 -0.44 -3.09 -4.53
N VAL A 246 -0.24 -3.25 -5.84
CA VAL A 246 1.09 -3.54 -6.42
C VAL A 246 1.37 -2.66 -7.63
N MET A 247 2.57 -2.08 -7.67
CA MET A 247 3.06 -1.30 -8.81
C MET A 247 4.04 -2.14 -9.62
N LEU A 248 3.74 -2.34 -10.90
CA LEU A 248 4.64 -2.92 -11.89
C LEU A 248 5.39 -1.78 -12.57
N VAL A 249 6.63 -1.55 -12.13
CA VAL A 249 7.48 -0.45 -12.60
C VAL A 249 8.46 -0.95 -13.66
N GLY A 250 8.58 -0.24 -14.77
CA GLY A 250 9.58 -0.51 -15.79
C GLY A 250 9.20 0.09 -17.15
N PRO A 251 10.13 0.11 -18.12
CA PRO A 251 9.90 0.76 -19.39
C PRO A 251 8.77 0.10 -20.20
N THR A 252 8.22 0.86 -21.15
CA THR A 252 7.30 0.32 -22.16
C THR A 252 8.01 -0.79 -22.93
N GLY A 253 7.31 -1.91 -23.17
CA GLY A 253 7.90 -3.10 -23.79
C GLY A 253 8.75 -3.97 -22.84
N GLY A 254 8.89 -3.60 -21.56
CA GLY A 254 9.63 -4.38 -20.56
C GLY A 254 8.95 -5.68 -20.09
N GLY A 255 7.87 -6.12 -20.75
CA GLY A 255 7.19 -7.38 -20.43
C GLY A 255 6.26 -7.35 -19.20
N LYS A 256 5.97 -6.17 -18.62
CA LYS A 256 5.11 -6.01 -17.44
C LYS A 256 3.71 -6.61 -17.65
N THR A 257 3.08 -6.23 -18.76
CA THR A 257 1.79 -6.79 -19.19
C THR A 257 1.83 -8.31 -19.33
N THR A 258 2.91 -8.82 -19.89
CA THR A 258 3.13 -10.25 -20.10
C THR A 258 3.25 -11.00 -18.78
N VAL A 259 3.96 -10.45 -17.80
CA VAL A 259 4.16 -11.05 -16.47
C VAL A 259 2.84 -11.29 -15.76
N TYR A 260 1.97 -10.27 -15.64
CA TYR A 260 0.69 -10.47 -14.95
C TYR A 260 -0.25 -11.38 -15.76
N LYS A 261 -0.22 -11.34 -17.11
CA LYS A 261 -1.03 -12.25 -17.94
C LYS A 261 -0.62 -13.71 -17.79
N ILE A 262 0.69 -13.98 -17.75
CA ILE A 262 1.23 -15.31 -17.45
C ILE A 262 0.73 -15.75 -16.07
N LEU A 263 0.89 -14.91 -15.04
CA LEU A 263 0.43 -15.27 -13.69
C LEU A 263 -1.08 -15.57 -13.64
N ALA A 264 -1.91 -14.73 -14.26
CA ALA A 264 -3.35 -14.92 -14.30
C ALA A 264 -3.74 -16.27 -14.93
N LYS A 265 -3.06 -16.65 -16.03
CA LYS A 265 -3.30 -17.92 -16.70
C LYS A 265 -2.75 -19.11 -15.90
N THR A 266 -1.58 -18.97 -15.26
CA THR A 266 -0.99 -19.96 -14.36
C THR A 266 -1.93 -20.27 -13.19
N LEU A 267 -2.48 -19.26 -12.52
CA LEU A 267 -3.45 -19.47 -11.42
C LEU A 267 -4.71 -20.18 -11.89
N GLY A 268 -5.23 -19.83 -13.07
CA GLY A 268 -6.38 -20.50 -13.67
C GLY A 268 -6.11 -21.97 -14.05
N ASN A 269 -4.92 -22.27 -14.57
CA ASN A 269 -4.53 -23.65 -14.91
C ASN A 269 -4.35 -24.51 -13.65
N LEU A 270 -3.67 -24.00 -12.62
CA LEU A 270 -3.51 -24.69 -11.33
C LEU A 270 -4.86 -24.96 -10.66
N HIS A 271 -5.81 -24.02 -10.76
CA HIS A 271 -7.16 -24.23 -10.30
C HIS A 271 -7.85 -25.38 -11.05
N ALA A 272 -7.75 -25.40 -12.38
CA ALA A 272 -8.36 -26.42 -13.23
C ALA A 272 -7.76 -27.83 -13.02
N GLU A 273 -6.49 -27.91 -12.61
CA GLU A 273 -5.80 -29.15 -12.24
C GLU A 273 -6.24 -29.70 -10.86
N GLY A 274 -7.14 -29.01 -10.15
CA GLY A 274 -7.66 -29.42 -8.85
C GLY A 274 -6.84 -28.94 -7.64
N LEU A 275 -5.71 -28.27 -7.87
CA LEU A 275 -4.86 -27.72 -6.81
C LEU A 275 -5.45 -26.49 -6.13
N GLY A 276 -6.56 -25.95 -6.66
CA GLY A 276 -7.34 -24.90 -6.01
C GLY A 276 -8.01 -25.35 -4.70
N GLU A 277 -8.23 -26.66 -4.51
CA GLU A 277 -8.74 -27.21 -3.25
C GLU A 277 -7.63 -27.31 -2.18
N GLU A 278 -6.40 -27.60 -2.60
CA GLU A 278 -5.22 -27.69 -1.72
C GLU A 278 -4.70 -26.31 -1.32
N ASN A 279 -4.69 -25.37 -2.27
CA ASN A 279 -4.28 -24.00 -2.04
C ASN A 279 -5.41 -23.02 -2.45
N PRO A 280 -6.13 -22.45 -1.47
CA PRO A 280 -7.24 -21.52 -1.71
C PRO A 280 -6.85 -20.27 -2.51
N VAL A 281 -5.56 -19.99 -2.66
CA VAL A 281 -5.06 -18.86 -3.45
C VAL A 281 -5.11 -19.14 -4.96
N TYR A 282 -5.02 -20.41 -5.39
CA TYR A 282 -5.10 -20.79 -6.80
C TYR A 282 -6.53 -20.71 -7.30
N GLN A 283 -6.96 -19.48 -7.54
CA GLN A 283 -8.28 -19.13 -8.07
C GLN A 283 -8.13 -18.46 -9.43
N PRO A 284 -9.13 -18.60 -10.32
CA PRO A 284 -9.17 -17.87 -11.57
C PRO A 284 -9.09 -16.35 -11.37
N VAL A 285 -8.59 -15.65 -12.38
CA VAL A 285 -8.40 -14.19 -12.34
C VAL A 285 -9.29 -13.52 -13.39
N LYS A 286 -10.09 -12.54 -12.95
CA LYS A 286 -10.81 -11.59 -13.81
C LYS A 286 -10.08 -10.25 -13.77
N SER A 287 -9.73 -9.72 -14.94
CA SER A 287 -8.97 -8.47 -15.05
C SER A 287 -9.80 -7.35 -15.69
N TYR A 288 -9.69 -6.15 -15.12
CA TYR A 288 -10.32 -4.92 -15.59
C TYR A 288 -9.23 -3.89 -15.83
N VAL A 289 -8.95 -3.58 -17.09
CA VAL A 289 -7.88 -2.64 -17.47
C VAL A 289 -8.50 -1.27 -17.74
N LEU A 290 -7.96 -0.24 -17.10
CA LEU A 290 -8.36 1.15 -17.27
C LEU A 290 -7.13 2.04 -17.40
N ASN A 291 -7.22 3.09 -18.20
CA ASN A 291 -6.18 4.11 -18.29
C ASN A 291 -6.65 5.39 -17.57
N PRO A 292 -6.18 5.65 -16.33
CA PRO A 292 -6.65 6.78 -15.53
C PRO A 292 -6.44 8.14 -16.18
N LYS A 293 -5.46 8.26 -17.08
CA LYS A 293 -5.04 9.52 -17.71
C LYS A 293 -5.72 9.77 -19.05
N SER A 294 -6.42 8.78 -19.58
CA SER A 294 -7.22 8.91 -20.81
C SER A 294 -8.55 9.65 -20.58
N ILE A 295 -8.95 9.82 -19.32
CA ILE A 295 -10.22 10.43 -18.90
C ILE A 295 -9.98 11.51 -17.85
N THR A 296 -10.99 12.34 -17.61
CA THR A 296 -10.94 13.38 -16.58
C THR A 296 -11.11 12.79 -15.18
N MET A 297 -10.73 13.55 -14.14
CA MET A 297 -10.91 13.13 -12.74
C MET A 297 -12.38 12.87 -12.39
N GLY A 298 -13.29 13.69 -12.93
CA GLY A 298 -14.73 13.54 -12.74
C GLY A 298 -15.25 12.26 -13.39
N GLU A 299 -14.79 11.91 -14.59
CA GLU A 299 -15.13 10.64 -15.24
C GLU A 299 -14.49 9.43 -14.57
N LEU A 300 -13.33 9.58 -13.92
CA LEU A 300 -12.65 8.49 -13.22
C LEU A 300 -13.33 8.16 -11.88
N TYR A 301 -13.56 9.17 -11.03
CA TYR A 301 -14.07 8.98 -9.66
C TYR A 301 -15.55 9.34 -9.46
N GLY A 302 -16.13 10.08 -10.39
CA GLY A 302 -17.47 10.61 -10.32
C GLY A 302 -17.48 12.10 -10.02
N GLU A 303 -18.50 12.79 -10.53
CA GLU A 303 -18.71 14.21 -10.34
C GLU A 303 -20.19 14.55 -10.21
N VAL A 304 -20.48 15.71 -9.62
CA VAL A 304 -21.85 16.25 -9.60
C VAL A 304 -22.05 17.07 -10.86
N ASN A 305 -23.07 16.72 -11.65
CA ASN A 305 -23.45 17.51 -12.80
C ASN A 305 -23.93 18.89 -12.33
N ALA A 306 -23.28 19.96 -12.79
CA ALA A 306 -23.57 21.33 -12.37
C ALA A 306 -24.98 21.81 -12.77
N ALA A 307 -25.56 21.26 -13.84
CA ALA A 307 -26.87 21.65 -14.33
C ALA A 307 -28.02 20.92 -13.60
N THR A 308 -27.87 19.62 -13.33
CA THR A 308 -28.92 18.81 -12.69
C THR A 308 -28.73 18.66 -11.18
N LEU A 309 -27.54 18.96 -10.66
CA LEU A 309 -27.11 18.69 -9.28
C LEU A 309 -27.15 17.20 -8.90
N GLU A 310 -27.21 16.31 -9.89
CA GLU A 310 -27.18 14.87 -9.69
C GLU A 310 -25.76 14.33 -9.75
N TRP A 311 -25.52 13.27 -8.99
CA TRP A 311 -24.23 12.58 -8.97
C TRP A 311 -24.13 11.64 -10.18
N HIS A 312 -23.04 11.76 -10.92
CA HIS A 312 -22.66 10.83 -11.98
C HIS A 312 -21.48 9.97 -11.49
N ASP A 313 -21.63 8.66 -11.56
CA ASP A 313 -20.59 7.73 -11.16
C ASP A 313 -19.41 7.74 -12.13
N GLY A 314 -18.20 7.62 -11.59
CA GLY A 314 -16.98 7.46 -12.37
C GLY A 314 -16.68 6.00 -12.71
N LEU A 315 -15.82 5.80 -13.71
CA LEU A 315 -15.40 4.49 -14.18
C LEU A 315 -14.76 3.63 -13.08
N MET A 316 -13.89 4.22 -12.24
CA MET A 316 -13.25 3.50 -11.13
C MET A 316 -14.27 3.03 -10.10
N ALA A 317 -15.22 3.90 -9.74
CA ALA A 317 -16.29 3.57 -8.80
C ALA A 317 -17.16 2.43 -9.35
N PHE A 318 -17.51 2.50 -10.63
CA PHE A 318 -18.28 1.45 -11.31
C PHE A 318 -17.56 0.09 -11.28
N VAL A 319 -16.29 0.04 -11.70
CA VAL A 319 -15.50 -1.19 -11.74
C VAL A 319 -15.32 -1.78 -10.34
N VAL A 320 -14.92 -0.96 -9.36
CA VAL A 320 -14.75 -1.42 -7.97
C VAL A 320 -16.06 -1.98 -7.43
N ARG A 321 -17.19 -1.30 -7.66
CA ARG A 321 -18.50 -1.81 -7.23
C ARG A 321 -18.84 -3.14 -7.89
N GLN A 322 -18.62 -3.28 -9.19
CA GLN A 322 -18.84 -4.53 -9.92
C GLN A 322 -17.98 -5.67 -9.34
N THR A 323 -16.70 -5.42 -9.06
CA THR A 323 -15.80 -6.43 -8.47
C THR A 323 -16.18 -6.83 -7.06
N CYS A 324 -16.75 -5.92 -6.26
CA CYS A 324 -17.16 -6.20 -4.89
C CYS A 324 -18.53 -6.89 -4.80
N VAL A 325 -19.35 -6.81 -5.85
CA VAL A 325 -20.64 -7.52 -5.95
C VAL A 325 -20.42 -9.00 -6.30
N ASP A 326 -19.34 -9.32 -7.00
CA ASP A 326 -18.99 -10.71 -7.32
C ASP A 326 -18.71 -11.49 -6.03
N GLN A 327 -19.53 -12.54 -5.78
CA GLN A 327 -19.43 -13.40 -4.61
C GLN A 327 -18.53 -14.62 -4.84
N THR A 328 -17.95 -14.75 -6.04
CA THR A 328 -16.99 -15.81 -6.34
C THR A 328 -15.67 -15.57 -5.58
N ALA A 329 -14.91 -16.65 -5.39
CA ALA A 329 -13.54 -16.58 -4.84
C ALA A 329 -12.50 -16.20 -5.92
N ASP A 330 -12.96 -15.84 -7.13
CA ASP A 330 -12.09 -15.42 -8.22
C ASP A 330 -11.36 -14.13 -7.85
N HIS A 331 -10.05 -14.07 -8.14
CA HIS A 331 -9.29 -12.84 -8.00
C HIS A 331 -9.81 -11.79 -8.99
N GLN A 332 -10.03 -10.58 -8.51
CA GLN A 332 -10.48 -9.45 -9.30
C GLN A 332 -9.34 -8.44 -9.40
N TRP A 333 -8.67 -8.35 -10.55
CA TRP A 333 -7.54 -7.45 -10.75
C TRP A 333 -8.00 -6.19 -11.47
N ILE A 334 -7.92 -5.06 -10.78
CA ILE A 334 -8.18 -3.74 -11.36
C ILE A 334 -6.84 -3.12 -11.73
N ILE A 335 -6.57 -3.03 -13.03
CA ILE A 335 -5.28 -2.62 -13.59
C ILE A 335 -5.39 -1.19 -14.09
N CYS A 336 -4.68 -0.29 -13.45
CA CYS A 336 -4.46 1.09 -13.89
C CYS A 336 -3.23 1.12 -14.80
N ASP A 337 -3.45 1.10 -16.12
CA ASP A 337 -2.40 1.19 -17.14
C ASP A 337 -2.21 2.64 -17.59
N GLY A 338 -1.18 3.29 -17.03
CA GLY A 338 -0.88 4.68 -17.33
C GLY A 338 0.02 5.34 -16.29
N PRO A 339 0.54 6.54 -16.58
CA PRO A 339 1.43 7.24 -15.68
C PRO A 339 0.71 7.68 -14.39
N VAL A 340 1.41 7.53 -13.27
CA VAL A 340 0.94 7.98 -11.96
C VAL A 340 1.25 9.45 -11.77
N ASP A 341 0.29 10.20 -11.25
CA ASP A 341 0.53 11.53 -10.71
C ASP A 341 -0.10 11.67 -9.33
N ALA A 342 0.43 12.63 -8.57
CA ALA A 342 -0.01 12.90 -7.20
C ALA A 342 -1.50 13.27 -7.09
N LEU A 343 -2.16 13.77 -8.13
CA LEU A 343 -3.55 14.25 -8.03
C LEU A 343 -4.55 13.10 -8.00
N TRP A 344 -4.47 12.15 -8.94
CA TRP A 344 -5.44 11.04 -8.98
C TRP A 344 -5.08 9.94 -7.98
N ILE A 345 -3.80 9.65 -7.77
CA ILE A 345 -3.39 8.56 -6.89
C ILE A 345 -3.67 8.86 -5.42
N GLU A 346 -3.70 10.14 -5.01
CA GLU A 346 -3.97 10.50 -3.61
C GLU A 346 -5.37 10.07 -3.15
N ASN A 347 -6.34 10.05 -4.07
CA ASN A 347 -7.69 9.54 -3.79
C ASN A 347 -7.72 8.02 -3.56
N MET A 348 -6.65 7.30 -3.91
CA MET A 348 -6.50 5.86 -3.70
C MET A 348 -5.81 5.50 -2.39
N ASN A 349 -5.33 6.46 -1.60
CA ASN A 349 -4.57 6.17 -0.38
C ASN A 349 -5.34 5.30 0.61
N THR A 350 -6.62 5.58 0.84
CA THR A 350 -7.49 4.78 1.72
C THR A 350 -7.86 3.41 1.12
N VAL A 351 -7.76 3.26 -0.20
CA VAL A 351 -7.91 1.96 -0.85
C VAL A 351 -6.65 1.13 -0.66
N LEU A 352 -5.47 1.75 -0.76
CA LEU A 352 -4.17 1.08 -0.75
C LEU A 352 -3.58 0.86 0.66
N ASP A 353 -4.20 1.45 1.70
CA ASP A 353 -3.85 1.19 3.09
C ASP A 353 -4.62 -0.01 3.67
N ASP A 354 -4.44 -0.25 4.97
CA ASP A 354 -5.06 -1.37 5.69
C ASP A 354 -6.60 -1.27 5.76
N ASN A 355 -7.19 -0.10 5.48
CA ASN A 355 -8.66 0.06 5.48
C ASN A 355 -9.32 -0.59 4.27
N LYS A 356 -8.59 -0.71 3.14
CA LYS A 356 -9.06 -1.28 1.88
C LYS A 356 -10.42 -0.69 1.44
N MET A 357 -10.55 0.63 1.48
CA MET A 357 -11.83 1.32 1.28
C MET A 357 -11.72 2.47 0.29
N LEU A 358 -12.54 2.43 -0.75
CA LEU A 358 -12.70 3.53 -1.71
C LEU A 358 -13.70 4.53 -1.15
N CYS A 359 -13.25 5.77 -0.97
CA CYS A 359 -14.07 6.88 -0.49
C CYS A 359 -14.33 7.85 -1.65
N LEU A 360 -15.60 8.01 -2.03
CA LEU A 360 -16.02 8.91 -3.10
C LEU A 360 -16.45 10.27 -2.57
N ALA A 361 -16.47 11.28 -3.44
CA ALA A 361 -16.84 12.65 -3.04
C ALA A 361 -18.31 12.79 -2.60
N ASN A 362 -19.20 11.89 -3.04
CA ASN A 362 -20.57 11.76 -2.57
C ASN A 362 -20.70 11.11 -1.17
N SER A 363 -19.57 10.85 -0.48
CA SER A 363 -19.48 10.16 0.80
C SER A 363 -19.82 8.65 0.77
N GLU A 364 -19.99 8.07 -0.42
CA GLU A 364 -20.06 6.61 -0.57
C GLU A 364 -18.72 5.98 -0.21
N ARG A 365 -18.80 4.86 0.50
CA ARG A 365 -17.64 4.10 0.98
C ARG A 365 -17.79 2.65 0.52
N ILE A 366 -16.91 2.22 -0.36
CA ILE A 366 -16.91 0.87 -0.92
C ILE A 366 -15.71 0.11 -0.34
N LYS A 367 -15.98 -0.91 0.48
CA LYS A 367 -14.91 -1.74 1.07
C LYS A 367 -14.55 -2.87 0.10
N LEU A 368 -13.27 -3.00 -0.21
CA LEU A 368 -12.77 -4.08 -1.06
C LEU A 368 -12.88 -5.42 -0.34
N THR A 369 -13.17 -6.47 -1.11
CA THR A 369 -13.07 -7.86 -0.64
C THR A 369 -11.61 -8.31 -0.68
N GLN A 370 -11.30 -9.45 -0.06
CA GLN A 370 -9.93 -9.98 -0.03
C GLN A 370 -9.40 -10.46 -1.39
N TYR A 371 -10.30 -10.65 -2.37
CA TYR A 371 -9.96 -11.11 -3.72
C TYR A 371 -9.71 -9.96 -4.69
N VAL A 372 -9.98 -8.70 -4.30
CA VAL A 372 -9.74 -7.53 -5.15
C VAL A 372 -8.31 -7.04 -4.97
N HIS A 373 -7.59 -6.95 -6.09
CA HIS A 373 -6.23 -6.42 -6.17
C HIS A 373 -6.18 -5.20 -7.09
N MET A 374 -5.48 -4.17 -6.66
CA MET A 374 -5.20 -2.95 -7.41
C MET A 374 -3.79 -3.03 -8.00
N LEU A 375 -3.70 -3.06 -9.33
CA LEU A 375 -2.44 -3.13 -10.05
C LEU A 375 -2.19 -1.80 -10.77
N PHE A 376 -0.95 -1.34 -10.76
CA PHE A 376 -0.53 -0.14 -11.48
C PHE A 376 0.59 -0.48 -12.44
N GLU A 377 0.35 -0.35 -13.75
CA GLU A 377 1.39 -0.53 -14.76
C GLU A 377 1.99 0.85 -15.11
N VAL A 378 3.24 1.08 -14.72
CA VAL A 378 3.86 2.41 -14.74
C VAL A 378 5.28 2.36 -15.31
N ALA A 379 5.70 3.45 -15.97
CA ALA A 379 7.05 3.56 -16.52
C ALA A 379 8.08 3.86 -15.42
N ASP A 380 7.80 4.89 -14.62
CA ASP A 380 8.60 5.38 -13.51
C ASP A 380 7.70 5.97 -12.42
N LEU A 381 8.32 6.38 -11.31
CA LEU A 381 7.65 6.95 -10.14
C LEU A 381 8.13 8.38 -9.84
N ALA A 382 8.72 9.07 -10.82
CA ALA A 382 9.38 10.37 -10.61
C ALA A 382 8.41 11.49 -10.16
N VAL A 383 7.11 11.35 -10.48
CA VAL A 383 6.05 12.32 -10.16
C VAL A 383 5.08 11.78 -9.09
N ALA A 384 5.35 10.58 -8.56
CA ALA A 384 4.62 10.03 -7.44
C ALA A 384 5.21 10.57 -6.13
N SER A 385 4.35 10.81 -5.13
CA SER A 385 4.84 11.13 -3.79
C SER A 385 5.41 9.87 -3.13
N PRO A 386 6.54 9.97 -2.39
CA PRO A 386 7.12 8.85 -1.63
C PRO A 386 6.15 8.23 -0.62
#